data_AF-A0A3B0A7T3-F1
#
_entry.id   AF-A0A3B0A7T3-F1
#
_cell.length_a   1.000
_cell.length_b   1.000
_cell.length_c   1.000
_cell.angle_alpha   90.00
_cell.angle_beta   90.00
_cell.angle_gamma   90.00
#
_symmetry.space_group_name_H-M   'P 1'
#
loop_
_entity.id
_entity.type
_entity.pdbx_description
1 polymer ?
#
loop_
_entity_poly.entity_id
_entity_poly.type
_entity_poly.pdbx_seq_one_letter_code
_entity_poly.pdbx_strand_id
1 'polypeptide(L)' 'MSSEIVNPSNELSDPGLDPAFALHRGGKMAVRATVPVRDADDLSLAYTPGVARVCEAIAEQPEL' A
#
# COMPACT_ATOMS: atom_id res chain seq x y z
N MET A 1 -33.28 27.23 -15.91
CA MET A 1 -32.08 26.68 -16.56
C MET A 1 -31.65 25.50 -15.71
N SER A 2 -32.04 24.32 -16.17
CA SER A 2 -32.06 23.08 -15.40
C SER A 2 -30.65 22.57 -15.11
N SER A 3 -30.46 22.11 -13.88
CA SER A 3 -29.36 21.28 -13.44
C SER A 3 -29.37 19.94 -14.18
N GLU A 4 -28.38 19.69 -15.04
CA GLU A 4 -28.15 18.36 -15.59
C GLU A 4 -27.30 17.54 -14.61
N ILE A 5 -27.90 16.43 -14.19
CA ILE A 5 -27.29 15.36 -13.41
C ILE A 5 -26.26 14.69 -14.32
N VAL A 6 -24.97 14.92 -14.08
CA VAL A 6 -23.88 14.23 -14.77
C VAL A 6 -23.95 12.75 -14.39
N ASN A 7 -24.30 11.92 -15.37
CA ASN A 7 -24.39 10.47 -15.24
C ASN A 7 -22.95 9.89 -15.25
N PRO A 8 -22.45 9.25 -14.16
CA PRO A 8 -21.06 8.82 -14.04
C PRO A 8 -20.69 7.59 -14.89
N SER A 9 -21.58 7.15 -15.78
CA SER A 9 -21.45 5.90 -16.52
C SER A 9 -20.85 6.04 -17.94
N ASN A 10 -20.40 7.23 -18.35
CA ASN A 10 -19.94 7.49 -19.72
C ASN A 10 -18.48 7.97 -19.89
N GLU A 11 -17.63 7.89 -18.85
CA GLU A 11 -16.19 8.26 -18.95
C GLU A 11 -15.22 7.05 -19.04
N LEU A 12 -15.71 5.89 -19.48
CA LEU A 12 -14.86 4.68 -19.58
C LEU A 12 -14.48 4.29 -21.02
N SER A 13 -14.74 5.15 -22.00
CA SER A 13 -14.29 4.92 -23.38
C SER A 13 -14.03 6.23 -24.12
N ASP A 14 -13.03 6.99 -23.67
CA ASP A 14 -12.37 7.95 -24.56
C ASP A 14 -11.35 7.16 -25.42
N PRO A 15 -11.55 7.03 -26.74
CA PRO A 15 -10.61 6.34 -27.62
C PRO A 15 -9.23 7.04 -27.73
N GLY A 16 -9.07 8.24 -27.16
CA GLY A 16 -7.82 9.02 -27.18
C GLY A 16 -6.93 8.88 -25.94
N LEU A 17 -7.38 8.18 -24.88
CA LEU A 17 -6.63 8.07 -23.64
C LEU A 17 -5.78 6.80 -23.65
N ASP A 18 -4.48 6.97 -23.89
CA ASP A 18 -3.49 5.89 -23.90
C ASP A 18 -3.66 5.01 -22.64
N PRO A 19 -3.94 3.69 -22.79
CA PRO A 19 -4.16 2.77 -21.68
C PRO A 19 -3.06 2.78 -20.62
N ALA A 20 -1.84 3.21 -20.98
CA ALA A 20 -0.76 3.42 -20.03
C ALA A 20 -1.16 4.41 -18.91
N PHE A 21 -1.87 5.50 -19.23
CA PHE A 21 -2.30 6.49 -18.22
C PHE A 21 -3.28 5.90 -17.21
N ALA A 22 -4.22 5.06 -17.67
CA ALA A 22 -5.15 4.35 -16.80
C ALA A 22 -4.40 3.38 -15.87
N LEU A 23 -3.44 2.61 -16.40
CA LEU A 23 -2.60 1.69 -15.63
C LEU A 23 -1.70 2.38 -14.59
N HIS A 24 -1.33 3.64 -14.82
CA HIS A 24 -0.49 4.41 -13.90
C HIS A 24 -1.29 5.18 -12.84
N ARG A 25 -2.62 5.23 -12.98
CA ARG A 25 -3.49 5.94 -12.04
C ARG A 25 -3.45 5.22 -10.68
N GLY A 26 -3.01 5.92 -9.65
CA GLY A 26 -2.86 5.36 -8.29
C GLY A 26 -1.50 4.73 -8.00
N GLY A 27 -0.56 4.78 -8.94
CA GLY A 27 0.80 4.27 -8.76
C GLY A 27 0.95 2.79 -9.13
N LYS A 28 2.21 2.36 -9.30
CA LYS A 28 2.54 1.02 -9.81
C LYS A 28 2.99 0.03 -8.74
N MET A 29 3.64 0.55 -7.70
CA MET A 29 4.28 -0.26 -6.66
C MET A 29 3.77 0.16 -5.29
N ALA A 30 3.64 -0.82 -4.40
CA ALA A 30 3.30 -0.59 -3.00
C ALA A 30 4.12 -1.51 -2.11
N VAL A 31 4.47 -1.01 -0.92
CA VAL A 31 4.94 -1.83 0.20
C VAL A 31 3.76 -2.10 1.12
N ARG A 32 3.65 -3.34 1.58
CA ARG A 32 2.60 -3.81 2.50
C ARG A 32 3.25 -4.67 3.57
N ALA A 33 2.66 -4.65 4.76
CA ALA A 33 3.09 -5.54 5.84
C ALA A 33 2.89 -7.00 5.40
N THR A 34 3.89 -7.84 5.68
CA THR A 34 3.85 -9.28 5.40
C THR A 34 3.16 -10.08 6.51
N VAL A 35 2.93 -9.45 7.67
CA VAL A 35 2.24 -9.98 8.84
C VAL A 35 1.19 -8.97 9.34
N PRO A 36 0.12 -9.42 10.02
CA PRO A 36 -0.86 -8.50 10.62
C PRO A 36 -0.23 -7.58 11.69
N VAL A 37 -0.66 -6.33 11.70
CA VAL A 37 -0.39 -5.37 12.78
C VAL A 37 -1.72 -4.70 13.14
N ARG A 38 -2.46 -5.32 14.08
CA ARG A 38 -3.87 -4.97 14.37
C ARG A 38 -4.00 -4.08 15.59
N ASP A 39 -3.10 -4.23 16.57
CA ASP A 39 -3.15 -3.58 17.86
C ASP A 39 -1.75 -3.23 18.38
N ALA A 40 -1.70 -2.72 19.62
CA ALA A 40 -0.46 -2.31 20.27
C ALA A 40 0.48 -3.49 20.56
N ASP A 41 -0.07 -4.66 20.85
CA ASP A 41 0.73 -5.85 21.14
C ASP A 41 1.42 -6.34 19.87
N ASP A 42 0.69 -6.42 18.74
CA ASP A 42 1.27 -6.71 17.43
C ASP A 42 2.35 -5.68 17.05
N LEU A 43 2.08 -4.39 17.27
CA LEU A 43 3.04 -3.31 16.96
C LEU A 43 4.31 -3.42 17.80
N SER A 44 4.19 -3.77 19.09
CA SER A 44 5.33 -3.95 19.98
C SER A 44 6.20 -5.13 19.62
N LEU A 45 5.66 -6.16 18.96
CA LEU A 45 6.45 -7.27 18.41
C LEU A 45 7.16 -6.89 17.12
N ALA A 46 6.47 -6.20 16.20
CA ALA A 46 7.02 -5.79 14.91
C ALA A 46 8.02 -4.63 15.04
N TYR A 47 7.91 -3.82 16.09
CA TYR A 47 8.75 -2.67 16.37
C TYR A 47 9.29 -2.74 17.81
N THR A 48 9.35 -1.64 18.54
CA THR A 48 9.88 -1.62 19.91
C THR A 48 8.88 -2.20 20.92
N PRO A 49 9.32 -3.06 21.87
CA PRO A 49 10.69 -3.54 22.09
C PRO A 49 11.07 -4.82 21.33
N GLY A 50 10.14 -5.47 20.60
CA GLY A 50 10.35 -6.75 19.95
C GLY A 50 11.53 -6.79 18.97
N VAL A 51 11.65 -5.79 18.12
CA VAL A 51 12.68 -5.67 17.08
C VAL A 51 14.11 -5.66 17.64
N ALA A 52 14.31 -5.20 18.88
CA ALA A 52 15.63 -5.21 19.52
C ALA A 52 16.22 -6.63 19.59
N ARG A 53 15.38 -7.63 19.90
CA ARG A 53 15.81 -9.04 19.97
C ARG A 53 16.29 -9.57 18.62
N VAL A 54 15.64 -9.15 17.52
CA VAL A 54 16.04 -9.54 16.16
C VAL A 54 17.33 -8.83 15.77
N CYS A 55 17.46 -7.54 16.09
CA CYS A 55 18.70 -6.79 15.84
C CYS A 55 19.90 -7.38 16.58
N GLU A 56 19.73 -7.75 17.85
CA GLU A 56 20.76 -8.42 18.65
C GLU A 56 21.16 -9.77 18.04
N ALA A 57 20.18 -10.59 17.64
CA ALA A 57 20.44 -11.87 17.00
C ALA A 57 21.20 -11.73 15.67
N ILE A 58 20.86 -10.75 14.83
CA ILE A 58 21.58 -10.45 13.58
C ILE A 58 22.98 -9.89 13.87
N ALA A 59 23.14 -9.11 14.93
CA ALA A 59 24.46 -8.60 15.33
C ALA A 59 25.39 -9.74 15.78
N GLU A 60 24.86 -10.77 16.45
CA GLU A 60 25.60 -11.98 16.83
C GLU A 60 25.85 -12.93 15.65
N GLN A 61 24.86 -13.10 14.77
CA GLN A 61 24.87 -13.99 13.61
C GLN A 61 24.36 -13.25 12.37
N PRO A 62 25.24 -12.59 11.59
CA PRO A 62 24.85 -11.74 10.45
C PRO A 62 24.12 -12.47 9.31
N GLU A 63 24.24 -13.79 9.21
CA GLU A 63 23.59 -14.65 8.22
C GLU A 63 22.18 -15.14 8.60
N LEU A 64 21.68 -14.76 9.79
CA LEU A 64 20.31 -15.06 10.25
C LEU A 64 19.23 -14.46 9.32
#